data_AF-A0A6A2FFZ8-F1
#
_entry.id   AF-A0A6A2FFZ8-F1
#
_cell.length_a   1.000
_cell.length_b   1.000
_cell.length_c   1.000
_cell.angle_alpha   90.00
_cell.angle_beta   90.00
_cell.angle_gamma   90.00
#
_symmetry.space_group_name_H-M   'P 1'
#
loop_
_entity.id
_entity.type
_entity.pdbx_description
1 polymer ?
#
loop_
_entity_poly.entity_id
_entity_poly.type
_entity_poly.pdbx_seq_one_letter_code
_entity_poly.pdbx_strand_id
1 'polypeptide(L)'
;MNTIIKQYNLAFSNVITNGKNYKQCFAPDATLAADIAYHLSGSFDEGHFMQVLKEIDRALTNQAYQREISFNDTSVEITTTNVTINDVYTIPINDYKRILEEWINFLKTPPLNFQKM
;
A
#
# COMPACT_ATOMS: atom_id res chain seq x y z
N MET A 1 0.97 -11.66 -17.59
CA MET A 1 0.26 -11.39 -16.31
C MET A 1 0.04 -9.90 -16.19
N ASN A 2 -1.22 -9.47 -16.07
CA ASN A 2 -1.57 -8.08 -15.80
C ASN A 2 -1.74 -7.94 -14.28
N THR A 3 -0.78 -7.29 -13.63
CA THR A 3 -0.78 -7.10 -12.16
C THR A 3 -1.72 -5.98 -11.79
N ILE A 4 -2.26 -5.98 -10.56
CA ILE A 4 -3.20 -4.92 -10.14
C ILE A 4 -2.49 -3.56 -10.14
N ILE A 5 -1.20 -3.53 -9.81
CA ILE A 5 -0.40 -2.30 -9.82
C ILE A 5 -0.32 -1.67 -11.22
N LYS A 6 -0.28 -2.47 -12.30
CA LYS A 6 -0.30 -1.94 -13.67
C LYS A 6 -1.64 -1.32 -14.05
N GLN A 7 -2.76 -1.86 -13.53
CA GLN A 7 -4.09 -1.31 -13.77
C GLN A 7 -4.25 0.08 -13.14
N TYR A 8 -3.62 0.29 -11.99
CA TYR A 8 -3.59 1.57 -11.28
C TYR A 8 -2.40 2.46 -11.69
N ASN A 9 -1.66 2.11 -12.74
CA ASN A 9 -0.46 2.83 -13.19
C ASN A 9 0.55 3.08 -12.05
N LEU A 10 0.70 2.09 -11.17
CA LEU A 10 1.67 2.09 -10.07
C LEU A 10 2.92 1.30 -10.47
N ALA A 11 4.06 1.74 -9.95
CA ALA A 11 5.32 1.04 -10.10
C ALA A 11 6.06 0.98 -8.77
N PHE A 12 6.71 -0.16 -8.53
CA PHE A 12 7.55 -0.40 -7.37
C PHE A 12 9.02 -0.39 -7.79
N SER A 13 9.87 0.28 -7.02
CA SER A 13 11.30 0.36 -7.32
C SER A 13 12.16 0.32 -6.07
N ASN A 14 13.40 -0.12 -6.28
CA ASN A 14 14.50 0.03 -5.34
C ASN A 14 15.29 1.27 -5.75
N VAL A 15 15.46 2.23 -4.84
CA VAL A 15 16.16 3.49 -5.04
C VAL A 15 17.35 3.56 -4.08
N ILE A 16 18.52 3.91 -4.59
CA ILE A 16 19.73 4.06 -3.76
C ILE A 16 19.89 5.53 -3.41
N THR A 17 19.87 5.84 -2.11
CA THR A 17 20.15 7.20 -1.59
C THR A 17 21.20 7.09 -0.49
N ASN A 18 22.28 7.86 -0.60
CA ASN A 18 23.39 7.85 0.37
C ASN A 18 23.93 6.43 0.67
N GLY A 19 24.02 5.57 -0.36
CA GLY A 19 24.50 4.19 -0.24
C GLY A 19 23.55 3.22 0.47
N LYS A 20 22.30 3.64 0.75
CA LYS A 20 21.26 2.78 1.33
C LYS A 20 20.17 2.52 0.29
N ASN A 21 19.62 1.31 0.30
CA ASN A 21 18.48 0.95 -0.52
C ASN A 21 17.15 1.39 0.12
N TYR A 22 16.25 1.90 -0.70
CA TYR A 22 14.89 2.30 -0.34
C TYR A 22 13.91 1.67 -1.31
N LYS A 23 12.83 1.11 -0.80
CA LYS A 23 11.69 0.62 -1.56
C LYS A 23 10.67 1.74 -1.67
N GLN A 24 10.24 2.03 -2.89
CA GLN A 24 9.30 3.10 -3.17
C GLN A 24 8.20 2.63 -4.09
N CYS A 25 7.00 3.18 -3.91
CA CYS A 25 5.91 3.13 -4.86
C CYS A 25 5.74 4.51 -5.50
N PHE A 26 5.66 4.57 -6.82
CA PHE A 26 5.40 5.80 -7.56
C PHE A 26 4.27 5.62 -8.56
N ALA A 27 3.53 6.71 -8.78
CA ALA A 27 2.58 6.87 -9.86
C ALA A 27 3.21 7.81 -10.91
N PRO A 28 3.53 7.34 -12.13
CA PRO A 28 4.23 8.14 -13.16
C PRO A 28 3.44 9.37 -13.63
N ASP A 29 2.12 9.33 -13.49
CA ASP A 29 1.20 10.40 -13.84
C ASP A 29 0.50 10.93 -12.59
N ALA A 30 0.17 12.22 -12.56
CA ALA A 30 -0.65 12.89 -11.54
C ALA A 30 -2.12 12.41 -11.61
N THR A 31 -2.29 11.12 -11.42
CA THR A 31 -3.56 10.40 -11.41
C THR A 31 -4.02 10.21 -9.99
N LEU A 32 -5.29 9.83 -9.84
CA LEU A 32 -5.89 9.38 -8.59
C LEU A 32 -5.06 8.30 -7.84
N ALA A 33 -4.15 7.59 -8.53
CA ALA A 33 -3.25 6.62 -7.92
C ALA A 33 -2.07 7.25 -7.14
N ALA A 34 -1.85 8.56 -7.24
CA ALA A 34 -0.81 9.27 -6.49
C ALA A 34 -1.02 9.15 -4.97
N ASP A 35 -2.25 9.16 -4.50
CA ASP A 35 -2.58 8.97 -3.07
C ASP A 35 -2.25 7.55 -2.60
N ILE A 36 -2.48 6.53 -3.45
CA ILE A 36 -2.01 5.16 -3.16
C ILE A 36 -0.48 5.15 -3.06
N ALA A 37 0.20 5.70 -4.06
CA ALA A 37 1.66 5.71 -4.09
C ALA A 37 2.25 6.45 -2.89
N TYR A 38 1.64 7.56 -2.47
CA TYR A 38 2.01 8.31 -1.28
C TYR A 38 1.81 7.49 -0.01
N HIS A 39 0.65 6.84 0.16
CA HIS A 39 0.39 5.98 1.32
C HIS A 39 1.37 4.81 1.41
N LEU A 40 1.62 4.11 0.30
CA LEU A 40 2.55 2.98 0.27
C LEU A 40 4.01 3.41 0.52
N SER A 41 4.40 4.58 0.02
CA SER A 41 5.76 5.13 0.22
C SER A 41 5.95 5.82 1.58
N GLY A 42 4.86 6.26 2.23
CA GLY A 42 4.88 6.97 3.52
C GLY A 42 5.13 6.08 4.73
N SER A 43 5.04 4.76 4.58
CA SER A 43 5.37 3.78 5.62
C SER A 43 6.36 2.75 5.09
N PHE A 44 7.49 2.60 5.77
CA PHE A 44 8.52 1.60 5.44
C PHE A 44 8.35 0.28 6.20
N ASP A 45 7.33 0.22 7.07
CA ASP A 45 7.05 -0.93 7.92
C ASP A 45 6.02 -1.85 7.28
N GLU A 46 6.46 -3.08 6.98
CA GLU A 46 5.60 -4.18 6.52
C GLU A 46 4.45 -4.45 7.49
N GLY A 47 4.70 -4.34 8.80
CA GLY A 47 3.73 -4.64 9.86
C GLY A 47 2.47 -3.79 9.77
N HIS A 48 2.61 -2.53 9.38
CA HIS A 48 1.46 -1.63 9.17
C HIS A 48 0.58 -2.12 8.00
N PHE A 49 1.19 -2.46 6.87
CA PHE A 49 0.43 -2.95 5.71
C PHE A 49 -0.19 -4.32 5.99
N MET A 50 0.49 -5.19 6.75
CA MET A 50 -0.09 -6.45 7.22
C MET A 50 -1.31 -6.24 8.13
N GLN A 51 -1.27 -5.23 9.01
CA GLN A 51 -2.42 -4.88 9.85
C GLN A 51 -3.61 -4.44 8.99
N VAL A 52 -3.39 -3.55 8.02
CA VAL A 52 -4.46 -3.11 7.10
C VAL A 52 -5.03 -4.30 6.31
N LEU A 53 -4.17 -5.15 5.75
CA LEU A 53 -4.57 -6.35 5.01
C LEU A 53 -5.44 -7.29 5.86
N LYS A 54 -5.06 -7.49 7.13
CA LYS A 54 -5.82 -8.30 8.08
C LYS A 54 -7.22 -7.75 8.34
N GLU A 55 -7.35 -6.43 8.50
CA GLU A 55 -8.66 -5.81 8.75
C GLU A 55 -9.53 -5.80 7.49
N ILE A 56 -8.93 -5.70 6.30
CA ILE A 56 -9.61 -5.93 5.01
C ILE A 56 -10.15 -7.37 4.92
N ASP A 57 -9.36 -8.37 5.29
CA ASP A 57 -9.82 -9.77 5.28
C ASP A 57 -11.00 -10.00 6.22
N ARG A 58 -11.00 -9.36 7.39
CA ARG A 58 -12.12 -9.38 8.33
C ARG A 58 -13.37 -8.70 7.77
N ALA A 59 -13.20 -7.53 7.14
CA ALA A 59 -14.31 -6.82 6.49
C ALA A 59 -14.95 -7.66 5.37
N LEU A 60 -14.13 -8.30 4.53
CA LEU A 60 -14.58 -9.17 3.44
C LEU A 60 -15.26 -10.46 3.91
N THR A 61 -14.96 -10.91 5.13
CA THR A 61 -15.55 -12.11 5.74
C THR A 61 -16.68 -11.79 6.73
N ASN A 62 -17.17 -10.54 6.76
CA ASN A 62 -18.21 -10.06 7.69
C ASN A 62 -17.87 -10.29 9.18
N GLN A 63 -16.59 -10.31 9.52
CA GLN A 63 -16.13 -10.30 10.91
C GLN A 63 -16.08 -8.88 11.45
N ALA A 64 -16.00 -8.71 12.77
CA ALA A 64 -15.69 -7.40 13.35
C ALA A 64 -14.27 -6.97 12.94
N TYR A 65 -14.14 -5.75 12.43
CA TYR A 65 -12.88 -5.18 11.95
C TYR A 65 -12.71 -3.75 12.45
N GLN A 66 -11.47 -3.27 12.46
CA GLN A 66 -11.16 -1.87 12.72
C GLN A 66 -11.43 -1.05 11.45
N ARG A 67 -12.44 -0.17 11.50
CA ARG A 67 -12.87 0.61 10.34
C ARG A 67 -11.84 1.63 9.89
N GLU A 68 -11.15 2.28 10.82
CA GLU A 68 -10.21 3.36 10.51
C GLU A 68 -8.85 3.05 11.14
N ILE A 69 -7.81 3.13 10.32
CA ILE A 69 -6.44 2.86 10.74
C ILE A 69 -5.55 3.99 10.23
N SER A 70 -4.86 4.66 11.16
CA SER A 70 -4.02 5.82 10.85
C SER A 70 -2.56 5.53 11.19
N PHE A 71 -1.67 5.86 10.25
CA PHE A 71 -0.23 5.72 10.38
C PHE A 71 0.47 6.93 9.79
N ASN A 72 1.34 7.57 10.59
CA ASN A 72 2.00 8.82 10.25
C ASN A 72 0.96 9.88 9.81
N ASP A 73 1.17 10.46 8.63
CA ASP A 73 0.29 11.45 8.02
C ASP A 73 -0.76 10.82 7.08
N THR A 74 -1.03 9.51 7.22
CA THR A 74 -2.01 8.81 6.39
C THR A 74 -3.08 8.09 7.19
N SER A 75 -4.33 8.16 6.74
CA SER A 75 -5.46 7.40 7.27
C SER A 75 -6.03 6.47 6.20
N VAL A 76 -6.48 5.30 6.63
CA VAL A 76 -7.13 4.30 5.80
C VAL A 76 -8.47 3.95 6.44
N GLU A 77 -9.56 4.30 5.76
CA GLU A 77 -10.91 3.87 6.11
C GLU A 77 -11.28 2.63 5.30
N ILE A 78 -11.74 1.58 5.97
CA ILE A 78 -12.16 0.31 5.40
C ILE A 78 -13.68 0.20 5.50
N THR A 79 -14.32 -0.19 4.42
CA THR A 79 -15.72 -0.61 4.37
C THR A 79 -15.81 -1.98 3.72
N THR A 80 -16.98 -2.62 3.70
CA THR A 80 -17.13 -3.94 3.05
C THR A 80 -17.00 -3.89 1.52
N THR A 81 -17.03 -2.70 0.90
CA THR A 81 -16.95 -2.54 -0.56
C THR A 81 -15.74 -1.74 -1.02
N ASN A 82 -15.25 -0.82 -0.20
CA ASN A 82 -14.20 0.11 -0.58
C ASN A 82 -13.21 0.37 0.55
N VAL A 83 -12.05 0.90 0.16
CA VAL A 83 -11.08 1.51 1.05
C VAL A 83 -10.89 2.96 0.63
N THR A 84 -10.87 3.88 1.59
CA THR A 84 -10.60 5.31 1.36
C THR A 84 -9.28 5.70 2.02
N ILE A 85 -8.40 6.35 1.28
CA ILE A 85 -7.11 6.84 1.75
C ILE A 85 -7.23 8.35 1.97
N ASN A 86 -6.86 8.83 3.16
CA ASN A 86 -6.83 10.24 3.56
C ASN A 86 -8.15 11.01 3.32
N ASP A 87 -9.29 10.33 3.35
CA ASP A 87 -10.61 10.89 2.98
C ASP A 87 -10.68 11.49 1.56
N VAL A 88 -9.68 11.23 0.73
CA VAL A 88 -9.54 11.83 -0.61
C VAL A 88 -9.83 10.80 -1.69
N TYR A 89 -9.27 9.59 -1.55
CA TYR A 89 -9.29 8.62 -2.65
C TYR A 89 -9.88 7.28 -2.24
N THR A 90 -10.94 6.88 -2.95
CA THR A 90 -11.69 5.64 -2.69
C THR A 90 -11.41 4.60 -3.78
N ILE A 91 -11.13 3.36 -3.36
CA ILE A 91 -10.75 2.23 -4.21
C ILE A 91 -11.61 1.02 -3.83
N PRO A 92 -12.03 0.17 -4.77
CA PRO A 92 -12.65 -1.11 -4.44
C PRO A 92 -11.77 -1.94 -3.47
N ILE A 93 -12.37 -2.48 -2.41
CA ILE A 93 -11.62 -3.18 -1.34
C ILE A 93 -10.78 -4.34 -1.88
N ASN A 94 -11.29 -5.08 -2.86
CA ASN A 94 -10.57 -6.21 -3.47
C ASN A 94 -9.36 -5.77 -4.28
N ASP A 95 -9.41 -4.59 -4.90
CA ASP A 95 -8.28 -4.06 -5.65
C ASP A 95 -7.20 -3.58 -4.69
N TYR A 96 -7.59 -2.84 -3.66
CA TYR A 96 -6.66 -2.38 -2.64
C TYR A 96 -6.00 -3.53 -1.87
N LYS A 97 -6.78 -4.59 -1.55
CA LYS A 97 -6.26 -5.84 -1.00
C LYS A 97 -5.10 -6.38 -1.84
N ARG A 98 -5.32 -6.53 -3.14
CA ARG A 98 -4.31 -7.06 -4.07
C ARG A 98 -3.09 -6.14 -4.18
N ILE A 99 -3.29 -4.81 -4.14
CA ILE A 99 -2.20 -3.83 -4.14
C ILE A 99 -1.33 -4.02 -2.90
N LEU A 100 -1.93 -4.18 -1.71
CA LEU A 100 -1.20 -4.45 -0.47
C LEU A 100 -0.46 -5.78 -0.51
N GLU A 101 -1.08 -6.85 -1.03
CA GLU A 101 -0.42 -8.15 -1.20
C GLU A 101 0.82 -8.04 -2.11
N GLU A 102 0.70 -7.37 -3.25
CA GLU A 102 1.84 -7.13 -4.15
C GLU A 102 2.93 -6.26 -3.48
N TRP A 103 2.54 -5.22 -2.73
CA TRP A 103 3.46 -4.33 -2.02
C TRP A 103 4.21 -5.05 -0.88
N ILE A 104 3.51 -5.79 -0.03
CA ILE A 104 4.10 -6.57 1.07
C ILE A 104 5.09 -7.59 0.51
N ASN A 105 4.75 -8.27 -0.60
CA ASN A 105 5.66 -9.18 -1.28
C ASN A 105 6.91 -8.46 -1.79
N PHE A 106 6.76 -7.26 -2.35
CA PHE A 106 7.90 -6.44 -2.77
C PHE A 106 8.78 -6.00 -1.58
N LEU A 107 8.19 -5.63 -0.44
CA LEU A 107 8.92 -5.27 0.79
C LEU A 107 9.83 -6.40 1.31
N LYS A 108 9.39 -7.66 1.15
CA LYS A 108 10.14 -8.86 1.56
C LYS A 108 11.29 -9.22 0.63
N THR A 109 11.28 -8.73 -0.60
CA THR A 109 12.33 -9.08 -1.57
C THR A 109 13.61 -8.30 -1.29
N PRO A 110 14.79 -8.95 -1.29
CA PRO A 110 16.06 -8.22 -1.25
C PRO A 110 16.18 -7.26 -2.44
N PRO A 111 16.86 -6.11 -2.27
CA PRO A 111 17.48 -5.62 -1.04
C PRO A 111 16.43 -5.03 -0.09
N LEU A 112 16.61 -5.21 1.22
CA LEU A 112 15.68 -4.68 2.22
C LEU A 112 15.87 -3.16 2.39
N ASN A 113 14.85 -2.50 2.94
CA ASN A 113 14.92 -1.07 3.26
C ASN A 113 16.10 -0.78 4.20
N PHE A 114 16.80 0.30 3.92
CA PHE A 114 17.98 0.79 4.65
C PHE A 114 19.19 -0.14 4.66
N GLN A 115 19.15 -1.24 3.90
CA GLN A 115 20.30 -2.10 3.68
C GLN A 115 21.37 -1.33 2.89
N LYS A 116 22.60 -1.35 3.38
CA LYS A 116 23.74 -0.84 2.61
C LYS A 116 23.99 -1.75 1.41
N MET A 117 24.12 -1.14 0.24
CA MET A 117 24.63 -1.83 -0.96
C MET A 117 26.14 -1.67 -1.07
#